data_AF-A0A2N5PM28-F1
#
_entry.id   AF-A0A2N5PM28-F1
#
_cell.length_a   1.000
_cell.length_b   1.000
_cell.length_c   1.000
_cell.angle_alpha   90.00
_cell.angle_beta   90.00
_cell.angle_gamma   90.00
#
_symmetry.space_group_name_H-M   'P 1'
#
loop_
_entity.id
_entity.type
_entity.pdbx_description
1 polymer ?
#
loop_
_entity_poly.entity_id
_entity_poly.type
_entity_poly.pdbx_seq_one_letter_code
_entity_poly.pdbx_strand_id
1 'polypeptide(L)'
;MKEENKNGQSPEKEQLLSSLRNAEEMYVFMSLCTKMPYVLCDEETFDDEVLLYYTEEDAQREGKKLIEQRIPIQIAKIEKKQLLGFFSSLYPMGVNGLVINKNMESEARLQLGELVIRPNTEDLPDGKVWVENPQLHLTSLYFMQEMRRQEKPELTEELKGLQEEILVNYGRGRFIVAVHKENGMPMLKQKNGDAYQPIFTDILEFRKFNKEDQFKTMAIEAKNVPKMLVNEAKGVVINPYGVNLQIPIVRPEEPQEKK
;
A
#
# COMPACT_ATOMS: atom_id res chain seq x y z
N MET A 1 -0.91 45.94 6.66
CA MET A 1 -1.99 45.01 6.29
C MET A 1 -2.24 45.14 4.80
N LYS A 2 -1.76 44.18 4.02
CA LYS A 2 -2.24 43.87 2.68
C LYS A 2 -2.54 42.38 2.71
N GLU A 3 -3.79 42.03 2.51
CA GLU A 3 -4.25 40.65 2.43
C GLU A 3 -3.59 39.99 1.22
N GLU A 4 -2.80 38.95 1.49
CA GLU A 4 -2.31 38.04 0.47
C GLU A 4 -3.45 37.09 0.08
N ASN A 5 -4.02 37.31 -1.11
CA ASN A 5 -4.91 36.37 -1.76
C ASN A 5 -4.12 35.10 -2.13
N LYS A 6 -4.21 34.05 -1.30
CA LYS A 6 -3.80 32.69 -1.66
C LYS A 6 -4.98 31.94 -2.27
N ASN A 7 -5.02 31.86 -3.61
CA ASN A 7 -5.43 30.67 -4.37
C ASN A 7 -5.41 30.99 -5.87
N GLY A 8 -4.29 30.70 -6.52
CA GLY A 8 -4.18 30.69 -7.98
C GLY A 8 -4.24 29.25 -8.50
N GLN A 9 -5.45 28.68 -8.61
CA GLN A 9 -5.65 27.44 -9.38
C GLN A 9 -6.09 27.81 -10.81
N SER A 10 -5.53 27.14 -11.83
CA SER A 10 -5.92 27.39 -13.21
C SER A 10 -7.35 26.88 -13.48
N PRO A 11 -8.12 27.53 -14.37
CA PRO A 11 -9.48 27.07 -14.72
C PRO A 11 -9.55 25.60 -15.16
N GLU A 12 -8.53 25.12 -15.87
CA GLU A 12 -8.42 23.73 -16.32
C GLU A 12 -8.31 22.74 -15.15
N LYS A 13 -7.59 23.13 -14.08
CA LYS A 13 -7.43 22.32 -12.88
C LYS A 13 -8.72 22.23 -12.07
N GLU A 14 -9.45 23.33 -11.95
CA GLU A 14 -10.76 23.35 -11.30
C GLU A 14 -11.77 22.46 -12.05
N GLN A 15 -11.74 22.50 -13.39
CA GLN A 15 -12.55 21.63 -14.24
C GLN A 15 -12.19 20.15 -14.04
N LEU A 16 -10.90 19.81 -14.01
CA LEU A 16 -10.44 18.44 -13.74
C LEU A 16 -10.91 17.95 -12.37
N LEU A 17 -10.71 18.75 -11.32
CA LEU A 17 -11.17 18.43 -9.96
C LEU A 17 -12.68 18.22 -9.91
N SER A 18 -13.44 19.09 -10.56
CA SER A 18 -14.89 18.95 -10.68
C SER A 18 -15.29 17.67 -11.40
N SER A 19 -14.61 17.33 -12.51
CA SER A 19 -14.84 16.11 -13.27
C SER A 19 -14.58 14.86 -12.42
N LEU A 20 -13.44 14.79 -11.73
CA LEU A 20 -13.09 13.66 -10.87
C LEU A 20 -14.06 13.48 -9.69
N ARG A 21 -14.49 14.58 -9.06
CA ARG A 21 -15.47 14.53 -7.95
C ARG A 21 -16.86 14.09 -8.40
N ASN A 22 -17.22 14.34 -9.65
CA ASN A 22 -18.54 14.04 -10.19
C ASN A 22 -18.58 12.78 -11.06
N ALA A 23 -17.45 12.10 -11.26
CA ALA A 23 -17.36 10.88 -12.06
C ALA A 23 -18.32 9.80 -11.54
N GLU A 24 -19.07 9.16 -12.45
CA GLU A 24 -19.93 8.02 -12.11
C GLU A 24 -19.13 6.72 -11.92
N GLU A 25 -18.02 6.62 -12.62
CA GLU A 25 -17.08 5.52 -12.52
C GLU A 25 -15.71 5.93 -13.03
N MET A 26 -14.70 5.18 -12.59
CA MET A 26 -13.35 5.25 -13.14
C MET A 26 -12.77 3.85 -13.23
N TYR A 27 -11.76 3.69 -14.06
CA TYR A 27 -11.06 2.44 -14.29
C TYR A 27 -9.61 2.58 -13.84
N VAL A 28 -9.14 1.65 -13.01
CA VAL A 28 -7.78 1.63 -12.46
C VAL A 28 -7.08 0.33 -12.82
N PHE A 29 -5.76 0.37 -12.96
CA PHE A 29 -4.94 -0.84 -13.03
C PHE A 29 -4.66 -1.39 -11.65
N MET A 30 -5.02 -2.66 -11.43
CA MET A 30 -4.67 -3.42 -10.25
C MET A 30 -3.53 -4.39 -10.62
N SER A 31 -2.45 -4.38 -9.86
CA SER A 31 -1.35 -5.32 -10.04
C SER A 31 -1.79 -6.73 -9.63
N LEU A 32 -1.62 -7.71 -10.51
CA LEU A 32 -1.82 -9.12 -10.19
C LEU A 32 -0.72 -9.66 -9.26
N CYS A 33 0.43 -8.98 -9.19
CA CYS A 33 1.53 -9.34 -8.29
C CYS A 33 1.22 -9.00 -6.83
N THR A 34 0.46 -7.94 -6.56
CA THR A 34 0.24 -7.43 -5.19
C THR A 34 -1.24 -7.39 -4.78
N LYS A 35 -2.18 -7.54 -5.73
CA LYS A 35 -3.63 -7.35 -5.52
C LYS A 35 -4.00 -5.94 -5.04
N MET A 36 -3.13 -4.98 -5.31
CA MET A 36 -3.27 -3.56 -4.98
C MET A 36 -3.27 -2.73 -6.27
N PRO A 37 -3.61 -1.43 -6.25
CA PRO A 37 -3.38 -0.56 -7.39
C PRO A 37 -1.94 -0.70 -7.88
N TYR A 38 -1.75 -0.74 -9.20
CA TYR A 38 -0.43 -0.72 -9.79
C TYR A 38 0.16 0.68 -9.64
N VAL A 39 1.29 0.77 -8.94
CA VAL A 39 1.98 2.04 -8.65
C VAL A 39 3.26 2.13 -9.47
N LEU A 40 3.53 3.31 -10.00
CA LEU A 40 4.78 3.65 -10.70
C LEU A 40 5.37 4.94 -10.13
N CYS A 41 6.69 5.06 -10.18
CA CYS A 41 7.37 6.33 -9.88
C CYS A 41 7.64 7.05 -11.20
N ASP A 42 7.16 8.28 -11.34
CA ASP A 42 7.42 9.11 -12.51
C ASP A 42 8.88 9.60 -12.51
N GLU A 43 9.58 9.44 -13.64
CA GLU A 43 11.03 9.68 -13.71
C GLU A 43 11.42 11.17 -13.61
N GLU A 44 10.49 12.09 -13.88
CA GLU A 44 10.75 13.53 -13.87
C GLU A 44 10.31 14.19 -12.57
N THR A 45 9.11 13.85 -12.09
CA THR A 45 8.48 14.45 -10.91
C THR A 45 8.77 13.68 -9.63
N PHE A 46 9.16 12.41 -9.73
CA PHE A 46 9.28 11.47 -8.61
C PHE A 46 7.97 11.27 -7.85
N ASP A 47 6.83 11.54 -8.49
CA ASP A 47 5.53 11.22 -7.93
C ASP A 47 5.28 9.71 -8.03
N ASP A 48 4.76 9.15 -6.93
CA ASP A 48 4.27 7.79 -6.83
C ASP A 48 2.82 7.76 -7.31
N GLU A 49 2.61 7.31 -8.54
CA GLU A 49 1.40 7.52 -9.31
C GLU A 49 0.57 6.24 -9.49
N VAL A 50 -0.75 6.42 -9.52
CA VAL A 50 -1.69 5.43 -10.08
C VAL A 50 -2.33 5.94 -11.36
N LEU A 51 -2.65 5.01 -12.26
CA LEU A 51 -3.26 5.29 -13.55
C LEU A 51 -4.78 5.11 -13.49
N LEU A 52 -5.50 6.15 -13.88
CA LEU A 52 -6.96 6.21 -13.86
C LEU A 52 -7.51 6.61 -15.23
N TYR A 53 -8.62 6.00 -15.63
CA TYR A 53 -9.28 6.30 -16.90
C TYR A 53 -10.78 6.52 -16.69
N TYR A 54 -11.38 7.41 -17.46
CA TYR A 54 -12.83 7.61 -17.45
C TYR A 54 -13.59 6.51 -18.19
N THR A 55 -12.97 5.86 -19.17
CA THR A 55 -13.59 4.83 -20.00
C THR A 55 -12.85 3.50 -19.87
N GLU A 56 -13.58 2.40 -20.03
CA GLU A 56 -12.96 1.07 -20.07
C GLU A 56 -12.11 0.89 -21.33
N GLU A 57 -12.53 1.46 -22.47
CA GLU A 57 -11.81 1.28 -23.73
C GLU A 57 -10.42 1.90 -23.70
N ASP A 58 -10.26 3.08 -23.08
CA ASP A 58 -8.96 3.73 -22.93
C ASP A 58 -8.08 2.96 -21.93
N ALA A 59 -8.66 2.49 -20.82
CA ALA A 59 -7.96 1.60 -19.88
C ALA A 59 -7.51 0.30 -20.56
N GLN A 60 -8.34 -0.32 -21.40
CA GLN A 60 -8.00 -1.53 -22.16
C GLN A 60 -6.90 -1.26 -23.18
N ARG A 61 -6.91 -0.10 -23.85
CA ARG A 61 -5.87 0.29 -24.80
C ARG A 61 -4.50 0.36 -24.13
N GLU A 62 -4.40 1.03 -22.98
CA GLU A 62 -3.13 1.11 -22.26
C GLU A 62 -2.77 -0.16 -21.49
N GLY A 63 -3.76 -0.84 -20.90
CA GLY A 63 -3.55 -2.11 -20.21
C GLY A 63 -2.90 -3.16 -21.11
N LYS A 64 -3.26 -3.19 -22.41
CA LYS A 64 -2.60 -4.06 -23.40
C LYS A 64 -1.10 -3.79 -23.52
N LYS A 65 -0.69 -2.52 -23.58
CA LYS A 65 0.73 -2.15 -23.68
C LYS A 65 1.52 -2.57 -22.44
N LEU A 66 0.94 -2.38 -21.25
CA LEU A 66 1.56 -2.84 -20.00
C LEU A 66 1.72 -4.37 -19.97
N ILE A 67 0.70 -5.11 -20.41
CA ILE A 67 0.76 -6.58 -20.50
C ILE A 67 1.82 -7.04 -21.50
N GLU A 68 1.95 -6.37 -22.66
CA GLU A 68 3.00 -6.64 -23.65
C GLU A 68 4.41 -6.41 -23.06
N GLN A 69 4.55 -5.44 -22.15
CA GLN A 69 5.75 -5.18 -21.36
C GLN A 69 5.91 -6.14 -20.16
N ARG A 70 5.11 -7.21 -20.09
CA ARG A 70 5.10 -8.21 -19.01
C ARG A 70 4.79 -7.62 -17.63
N ILE A 71 4.02 -6.53 -17.59
CA ILE A 71 3.48 -5.97 -16.35
C ILE A 71 2.10 -6.59 -16.12
N PRO A 72 1.95 -7.53 -15.17
CA PRO A 72 0.71 -8.28 -15.01
C PRO A 72 -0.30 -7.44 -14.23
N ILE A 73 -1.26 -6.87 -14.96
CA ILE A 73 -2.35 -6.05 -14.42
C ILE A 73 -3.71 -6.62 -14.79
N GLN A 74 -4.72 -6.19 -14.03
CA GLN A 74 -6.12 -6.29 -14.42
C GLN A 74 -6.78 -4.92 -14.29
N ILE A 75 -7.82 -4.68 -15.07
CA ILE A 75 -8.60 -3.44 -14.99
C ILE A 75 -9.69 -3.64 -13.95
N ALA A 76 -9.79 -2.74 -12.99
CA ALA A 76 -10.87 -2.70 -12.02
C ALA A 76 -11.71 -1.44 -12.23
N LYS A 77 -13.03 -1.63 -12.27
CA LYS A 77 -14.01 -0.55 -12.25
C LYS A 77 -14.24 -0.09 -10.81
N ILE A 78 -14.18 1.21 -10.59
CA ILE A 78 -14.48 1.88 -9.33
C ILE A 78 -15.78 2.65 -9.54
N GLU A 79 -16.86 2.24 -8.88
CA GLU A 79 -18.14 2.95 -8.95
C GLU A 79 -18.09 4.26 -8.14
N LYS A 80 -18.95 5.23 -8.47
CA LYS A 80 -19.08 6.52 -7.77
C LYS A 80 -19.05 6.42 -6.25
N LYS A 81 -19.81 5.47 -5.69
CA LYS A 81 -19.91 5.24 -4.23
C LYS A 81 -18.58 4.77 -3.59
N GLN A 82 -17.65 4.25 -4.40
CA GLN A 82 -16.36 3.73 -3.98
C GLN A 82 -15.22 4.73 -4.22
N LEU A 83 -15.38 5.73 -5.09
CA LEU A 83 -14.31 6.66 -5.47
C LEU A 83 -13.62 7.32 -4.27
N LEU A 84 -14.39 7.89 -3.34
CA LEU A 84 -13.81 8.53 -2.15
C LEU A 84 -13.00 7.53 -1.31
N GLY A 85 -13.52 6.31 -1.13
CA GLY A 85 -12.84 5.25 -0.40
C GLY A 85 -11.57 4.78 -1.12
N PHE A 86 -11.61 4.69 -2.44
CA PHE A 86 -10.46 4.35 -3.27
C PHE A 86 -9.36 5.42 -3.12
N PHE A 87 -9.65 6.69 -3.38
CA PHE A 87 -8.66 7.77 -3.25
C PHE A 87 -8.10 7.87 -1.83
N SER A 88 -8.95 7.73 -0.81
CA SER A 88 -8.48 7.73 0.58
C SER A 88 -7.56 6.54 0.90
N SER A 89 -7.75 5.39 0.24
CA SER A 89 -6.94 4.19 0.45
C SER A 89 -5.53 4.29 -0.14
N LEU A 90 -5.28 5.26 -1.02
CA LEU A 90 -3.96 5.49 -1.63
C LEU A 90 -2.94 6.07 -0.64
N TYR A 91 -3.40 6.85 0.36
CA TYR A 91 -2.53 7.43 1.38
C TYR A 91 -1.68 6.42 2.16
N PRO A 92 -2.25 5.36 2.77
CA PRO A 92 -1.44 4.36 3.48
C PRO A 92 -0.52 3.55 2.56
N MET A 93 -0.70 3.63 1.23
CA MET A 93 0.19 3.01 0.24
C MET A 93 1.37 3.90 -0.15
N GLY A 94 1.40 5.16 0.29
CA GLY A 94 2.43 6.14 -0.06
C GLY A 94 2.23 6.83 -1.41
N VAL A 95 1.15 6.54 -2.13
CA VAL A 95 0.81 7.18 -3.42
C VAL A 95 0.48 8.65 -3.20
N ASN A 96 1.10 9.53 -3.99
CA ASN A 96 0.89 10.98 -3.95
C ASN A 96 0.31 11.54 -5.27
N GLY A 97 0.45 10.82 -6.39
CA GLY A 97 0.08 11.28 -7.72
C GLY A 97 -1.06 10.49 -8.36
N LEU A 98 -1.87 11.18 -9.16
CA LEU A 98 -2.93 10.61 -9.99
C LEU A 98 -2.68 11.02 -11.45
N VAL A 99 -2.57 10.04 -12.34
CA VAL A 99 -2.52 10.29 -13.78
C VAL A 99 -3.85 9.85 -14.39
N ILE A 100 -4.55 10.80 -14.98
CA ILE A 100 -5.84 10.60 -15.60
C ILE A 100 -5.65 10.47 -17.11
N ASN A 101 -6.21 9.43 -17.71
CA ASN A 101 -6.22 9.20 -19.16
C ASN A 101 -4.80 9.25 -19.79
N LYS A 102 -3.82 8.59 -19.19
CA LYS A 102 -2.44 8.54 -19.72
C LYS A 102 -2.44 8.10 -21.19
N ASN A 103 -1.63 8.77 -22.00
CA ASN A 103 -1.50 8.60 -23.45
C ASN A 103 -2.79 8.85 -24.26
N MET A 104 -3.70 9.67 -23.72
CA MET A 104 -4.90 10.16 -24.42
C MET A 104 -4.83 11.68 -24.58
N GLU A 105 -5.65 12.25 -25.45
CA GLU A 105 -5.72 13.72 -25.64
C GLU A 105 -6.11 14.49 -24.37
N SER A 106 -6.82 13.82 -23.45
CA SER A 106 -7.27 14.38 -22.17
C SER A 106 -6.36 13.99 -21.00
N GLU A 107 -5.11 13.61 -21.25
CA GLU A 107 -4.15 13.30 -20.19
C GLU A 107 -4.02 14.46 -19.21
N ALA A 108 -4.10 14.17 -17.91
CA ALA A 108 -3.89 15.14 -16.85
C ALA A 108 -3.23 14.52 -15.64
N ARG A 109 -2.48 15.33 -14.88
CA ARG A 109 -1.86 14.94 -13.61
C ARG A 109 -2.41 15.77 -12.46
N LEU A 110 -2.58 15.13 -11.31
CA LEU A 110 -3.09 15.76 -10.10
C LEU A 110 -2.44 15.14 -8.86
N GLN A 111 -2.09 15.98 -7.88
CA GLN A 111 -1.67 15.51 -6.57
C GLN A 111 -2.89 15.00 -5.79
N LEU A 112 -2.78 13.82 -5.16
CA LEU A 112 -3.87 13.18 -4.41
C LEU A 112 -4.47 14.13 -3.35
N GLY A 113 -3.60 14.90 -2.67
CA GLY A 113 -3.98 15.88 -1.65
C GLY A 113 -4.84 17.04 -2.16
N GLU A 114 -4.90 17.26 -3.47
CA GLU A 114 -5.74 18.28 -4.09
C GLU A 114 -7.16 17.77 -4.36
N LEU A 115 -7.33 16.45 -4.47
CA LEU A 115 -8.63 15.81 -4.68
C LEU A 115 -9.31 15.45 -3.36
N VAL A 116 -8.58 14.77 -2.47
CA VAL A 116 -9.05 14.30 -1.16
C VAL A 116 -8.15 14.88 -0.10
N ILE A 117 -8.72 15.44 0.97
CA ILE A 117 -7.94 15.97 2.07
C ILE A 117 -7.72 14.85 3.09
N ARG A 118 -6.46 14.61 3.45
CA ARG A 118 -6.13 13.68 4.52
C ARG A 118 -6.61 14.25 5.87
N PRO A 119 -7.37 13.48 6.67
CA PRO A 119 -7.77 13.93 8.00
C PRO A 119 -6.54 14.13 8.89
N ASN A 120 -6.62 15.07 9.84
CA ASN A 120 -5.58 15.19 10.86
C ASN A 120 -5.64 13.97 11.79
N THR A 121 -4.52 13.27 11.93
CA THR A 121 -4.41 12.04 12.72
C THR A 121 -3.60 12.24 14.01
N GLU A 122 -3.17 13.47 14.29
CA GLU A 122 -2.39 13.82 15.49
C GLU A 122 -3.28 13.94 16.74
N ASP A 123 -4.56 14.30 16.58
CA ASP A 123 -5.53 14.51 17.67
C ASP A 123 -6.51 13.33 17.87
N LEU A 124 -6.01 12.10 17.86
CA LEU A 124 -6.86 10.94 18.16
C LEU A 124 -7.14 10.83 19.66
N PRO A 125 -8.39 10.53 20.08
CA PRO A 125 -8.73 10.31 21.49
C PRO A 125 -7.83 9.25 22.14
N ASP A 126 -7.49 9.48 23.41
CA ASP A 126 -6.52 8.70 24.19
C ASP A 126 -6.68 7.18 23.99
N GLY A 127 -5.60 6.55 23.50
CA GLY A 127 -5.49 5.10 23.30
C GLY A 127 -5.72 4.62 21.87
N LYS A 128 -6.28 5.44 20.96
CA LYS A 128 -6.32 5.12 19.53
C LYS A 128 -5.07 5.65 18.86
N VAL A 129 -4.20 4.75 18.43
CA VAL A 129 -3.04 5.18 17.64
C VAL A 129 -3.26 4.90 16.17
N TRP A 130 -3.11 5.97 15.39
CA TRP A 130 -3.03 5.88 13.95
C TRP A 130 -1.75 5.13 13.57
N VAL A 131 -1.90 4.02 12.87
CA VAL A 131 -0.78 3.23 12.37
C VAL A 131 -0.87 3.20 10.87
N GLU A 132 0.12 3.81 10.22
CA GLU A 132 0.36 3.76 8.78
C GLU A 132 1.86 3.73 8.54
N ASN A 133 2.31 2.92 7.59
CA ASN A 133 3.72 2.85 7.18
C ASN A 133 3.81 3.07 5.66
N PRO A 134 3.49 4.28 5.15
CA PRO A 134 3.35 4.54 3.72
C PRO A 134 4.62 4.22 2.94
N GLN A 135 5.80 4.61 3.45
CA GLN A 135 7.07 4.30 2.81
C GLN A 135 7.32 2.79 2.73
N LEU A 136 7.15 2.06 3.84
CA LEU A 136 7.29 0.59 3.82
C LEU A 136 6.31 -0.06 2.84
N HIS A 137 5.06 0.40 2.79
CA HIS A 137 4.04 -0.15 1.91
C HIS A 137 4.40 0.11 0.44
N LEU A 138 4.79 1.34 0.12
CA LEU A 138 5.22 1.76 -1.21
C LEU A 138 6.41 0.96 -1.73
N THR A 139 7.51 0.90 -0.96
CA THR A 139 8.70 0.14 -1.35
C THR A 139 8.37 -1.35 -1.51
N SER A 140 7.47 -1.88 -0.67
CA SER A 140 6.99 -3.26 -0.79
C SER A 140 6.15 -3.48 -2.06
N LEU A 141 5.37 -2.49 -2.51
CA LEU A 141 4.63 -2.55 -3.77
C LEU A 141 5.60 -2.63 -4.93
N TYR A 142 6.59 -1.73 -4.99
CA TYR A 142 7.62 -1.74 -6.04
C TYR A 142 8.37 -3.06 -6.08
N PHE A 143 8.91 -3.50 -4.94
CA PHE A 143 9.66 -4.75 -4.86
C PHE A 143 8.82 -5.95 -5.33
N MET A 144 7.55 -6.03 -4.92
CA MET A 144 6.70 -7.19 -5.24
C MET A 144 6.11 -7.16 -6.65
N GLN A 145 5.86 -5.97 -7.21
CA GLN A 145 5.54 -5.81 -8.63
C GLN A 145 6.69 -6.30 -9.51
N GLU A 146 7.91 -5.91 -9.16
CA GLU A 146 9.12 -6.25 -9.91
C GLU A 146 9.57 -7.70 -9.73
N MET A 147 9.57 -8.20 -8.50
CA MET A 147 10.05 -9.56 -8.23
C MET A 147 9.10 -10.64 -8.76
N ARG A 148 7.78 -10.42 -8.66
CA ARG A 148 6.78 -11.42 -9.06
C ARG A 148 6.42 -11.39 -10.53
N ARG A 149 6.77 -10.33 -11.28
CA ARG A 149 6.56 -10.29 -12.74
C ARG A 149 7.61 -11.09 -13.52
N GLN A 150 8.74 -11.39 -12.89
CA GLN A 150 9.81 -12.18 -13.51
C GLN A 150 9.40 -13.64 -13.69
N GLU A 151 9.71 -14.22 -14.85
CA GLU A 151 9.52 -15.66 -15.10
C GLU A 151 10.39 -16.51 -14.17
N LYS A 152 11.62 -16.05 -13.94
CA LYS A 152 12.59 -16.64 -13.03
C LYS A 152 13.02 -15.55 -12.05
N PRO A 153 12.51 -15.57 -10.80
CA PRO A 153 12.79 -14.51 -9.86
C PRO A 153 14.28 -14.46 -9.50
N GLU A 154 14.92 -13.34 -9.83
CA GLU A 154 16.32 -13.02 -9.56
C GLU A 154 16.40 -11.66 -8.85
N LEU A 155 17.31 -11.59 -7.88
CA LEU A 155 17.53 -10.37 -7.08
C LEU A 155 18.54 -9.47 -7.79
N THR A 156 18.04 -8.62 -8.69
CA THR A 156 18.82 -7.57 -9.38
C THR A 156 19.37 -6.54 -8.39
N GLU A 157 20.33 -5.71 -8.79
CA GLU A 157 20.87 -4.65 -7.93
C GLU A 157 19.78 -3.65 -7.49
N GLU A 158 18.84 -3.31 -8.38
CA GLU A 158 17.68 -2.47 -8.05
C GLU A 158 16.80 -3.13 -6.99
N LEU A 159 16.50 -4.43 -7.13
CA LEU A 159 15.72 -5.18 -6.15
C LEU A 159 16.45 -5.32 -4.81
N LYS A 160 17.78 -5.41 -4.79
CA LYS A 160 18.57 -5.35 -3.56
C LYS A 160 18.41 -4.01 -2.87
N GLY A 161 18.51 -2.91 -3.62
CA GLY A 161 18.27 -1.56 -3.09
C GLY A 161 16.89 -1.42 -2.45
N LEU A 162 15.84 -1.87 -3.15
CA LEU A 162 14.47 -1.90 -2.60
C LEU A 162 14.36 -2.79 -1.36
N GLN A 163 15.04 -3.94 -1.34
CA GLN A 163 15.05 -4.84 -0.18
C GLN A 163 15.73 -4.20 1.03
N GLU A 164 16.85 -3.50 0.84
CA GLU A 164 17.53 -2.76 1.91
C GLU A 164 16.63 -1.64 2.46
N GLU A 165 15.99 -0.88 1.58
CA GLU A 165 15.06 0.16 1.97
C GLU A 165 13.85 -0.40 2.74
N ILE A 166 13.29 -1.54 2.30
CA ILE A 166 12.25 -2.29 3.04
C ILE A 166 12.71 -2.60 4.46
N LEU A 167 13.94 -3.08 4.67
CA LEU A 167 14.45 -3.42 6.00
C LEU A 167 14.63 -2.18 6.88
N VAL A 168 15.09 -1.07 6.31
CA VAL A 168 15.21 0.22 7.01
C VAL A 168 13.82 0.74 7.42
N ASN A 169 12.87 0.75 6.49
CA ASN A 169 11.51 1.20 6.74
C ASN A 169 10.79 0.27 7.75
N TYR A 170 11.02 -1.04 7.66
CA TYR A 170 10.54 -2.01 8.64
C TYR A 170 11.07 -1.70 10.04
N GLY A 171 12.37 -1.47 10.20
CA GLY A 171 13.00 -1.23 11.50
C GLY A 171 12.50 0.04 12.21
N ARG A 172 12.04 1.04 11.44
CA ARG A 172 11.43 2.29 11.94
C ARG A 172 9.91 2.17 12.13
N GLY A 173 9.32 1.11 11.58
CA GLY A 173 7.89 0.94 11.47
C GLY A 173 7.19 0.64 12.79
N ARG A 174 5.90 0.94 12.79
CA ARG A 174 4.96 0.57 13.83
C ARG A 174 3.84 -0.19 13.17
N PHE A 175 3.48 -1.35 13.68
CA PHE A 175 2.56 -2.28 13.02
C PHE A 175 1.30 -2.48 13.83
N ILE A 176 0.21 -2.77 13.12
CA ILE A 176 -0.95 -3.40 13.72
C ILE A 176 -0.69 -4.90 13.74
N VAL A 177 -0.97 -5.53 14.87
CA VAL A 177 -0.98 -6.99 15.02
C VAL A 177 -2.38 -7.44 15.44
N ALA A 178 -2.77 -8.60 14.94
CA ALA A 178 -4.05 -9.22 15.22
C ALA A 178 -3.95 -10.10 16.46
N VAL A 179 -4.82 -9.91 17.45
CA VAL A 179 -4.95 -10.77 18.63
C VAL A 179 -6.33 -11.41 18.59
N HIS A 180 -6.40 -12.74 18.50
CA HIS A 180 -7.69 -13.44 18.49
C HIS A 180 -8.42 -13.15 19.80
N LYS A 181 -9.73 -12.93 19.73
CA LYS A 181 -10.57 -12.65 20.92
C LYS A 181 -10.51 -13.78 21.96
N GLU A 182 -10.18 -15.01 21.52
CA GLU A 182 -10.15 -16.22 22.35
C GLU A 182 -8.83 -17.04 22.29
N ASN A 183 -8.04 -16.98 21.20
CA ASN A 183 -7.05 -18.01 20.84
C ASN A 183 -5.64 -17.45 20.52
N GLY A 184 -5.21 -16.42 21.24
CA GLY A 184 -3.85 -15.87 21.08
C GLY A 184 -3.57 -15.26 19.70
N MET A 185 -2.31 -15.31 19.24
CA MET A 185 -1.89 -14.69 17.98
C MET A 185 -2.13 -15.62 16.78
N PRO A 186 -2.67 -15.13 15.65
CA PRO A 186 -2.85 -15.93 14.45
C PRO A 186 -1.52 -16.25 13.77
N MET A 187 -1.50 -17.36 13.03
CA MET A 187 -0.37 -17.80 12.22
C MET A 187 -0.83 -18.17 10.82
N LEU A 188 -0.06 -17.77 9.81
CA LEU A 188 -0.30 -18.12 8.41
C LEU A 188 0.73 -19.14 7.95
N LYS A 189 0.25 -20.35 7.61
CA LYS A 189 1.07 -21.40 7.01
C LYS A 189 1.20 -21.19 5.50
N GLN A 190 2.42 -21.19 5.03
CA GLN A 190 2.78 -21.16 3.62
C GLN A 190 2.69 -22.56 3.02
N LYS A 191 2.66 -22.63 1.67
CA LYS A 191 2.59 -23.92 0.95
C LYS A 191 3.76 -24.85 1.25
N ASN A 192 4.92 -24.31 1.59
CA ASN A 192 6.13 -25.06 1.96
C ASN A 192 6.11 -25.54 3.43
N GLY A 193 5.05 -25.26 4.19
CA GLY A 193 4.91 -25.61 5.60
C GLY A 193 5.38 -24.54 6.58
N ASP A 194 6.06 -23.49 6.11
CA ASP A 194 6.57 -22.42 6.96
C ASP A 194 5.44 -21.58 7.55
N ALA A 195 5.58 -21.18 8.82
CA ALA A 195 4.59 -20.38 9.50
C ALA A 195 5.13 -18.95 9.72
N TYR A 196 4.33 -17.96 9.36
CA TYR A 196 4.62 -16.53 9.55
C TYR A 196 3.47 -15.84 10.29
N GLN A 197 3.82 -14.91 11.16
CA GLN A 197 2.84 -14.14 11.92
C GLN A 197 2.41 -12.91 11.12
N PRO A 198 1.11 -12.67 10.91
CA PRO A 198 0.66 -11.53 10.11
C PRO A 198 0.81 -10.23 10.90
N ILE A 199 1.37 -9.22 10.24
CA ILE A 199 1.44 -7.84 10.71
C ILE A 199 0.94 -6.91 9.61
N PHE A 200 0.42 -5.75 9.98
CA PHE A 200 -0.24 -4.84 9.04
C PHE A 200 0.36 -3.44 9.11
N THR A 201 0.57 -2.85 7.94
CA THR A 201 1.06 -1.47 7.82
C THR A 201 0.01 -0.45 8.21
N ASP A 202 -1.27 -0.81 8.09
CA ASP A 202 -2.41 0.09 8.29
C ASP A 202 -3.71 -0.67 8.59
N ILE A 203 -4.75 0.08 8.93
CA ILE A 203 -6.05 -0.46 9.33
C ILE A 203 -6.83 -1.10 8.17
N LEU A 204 -6.60 -0.66 6.92
CA LEU A 204 -7.29 -1.22 5.76
C LEU A 204 -6.78 -2.63 5.49
N GLU A 205 -5.46 -2.83 5.56
CA GLU A 205 -4.83 -4.16 5.44
C GLU A 205 -5.28 -5.10 6.56
N PHE A 206 -5.35 -4.61 7.81
CA PHE A 206 -5.92 -5.41 8.91
C PHE A 206 -7.38 -5.80 8.65
N ARG A 207 -8.22 -4.89 8.14
CA ARG A 207 -9.63 -5.17 7.84
C ARG A 207 -9.79 -6.22 6.72
N LYS A 208 -8.88 -6.25 5.74
CA LYS A 208 -8.85 -7.32 4.72
C LYS A 208 -8.61 -8.70 5.34
N PHE A 209 -7.84 -8.77 6.42
CA PHE A 209 -7.59 -10.00 7.18
C PHE A 209 -8.73 -10.34 8.14
N ASN A 210 -9.23 -9.37 8.91
CA ASN A 210 -10.26 -9.56 9.93
C ASN A 210 -11.70 -9.45 9.37
N LYS A 211 -12.00 -10.13 8.26
CA LYS A 211 -13.35 -10.06 7.64
C LYS A 211 -14.45 -10.63 8.54
N GLU A 212 -14.11 -11.60 9.38
CA GLU A 212 -15.04 -12.30 10.28
C GLU A 212 -15.15 -11.63 11.67
N ASP A 213 -14.48 -10.48 11.87
CA ASP A 213 -14.41 -9.76 13.15
C ASP A 213 -14.02 -10.67 14.35
N GLN A 214 -13.01 -11.52 14.17
CA GLN A 214 -12.51 -12.43 15.21
C GLN A 214 -11.31 -11.86 15.99
N PHE A 215 -10.68 -10.81 15.47
CA PHE A 215 -9.43 -10.26 15.99
C PHE A 215 -9.60 -8.86 16.55
N LYS A 216 -8.88 -8.57 17.63
CA LYS A 216 -8.62 -7.20 18.12
C LYS A 216 -7.28 -6.71 17.57
N THR A 217 -7.12 -5.39 17.49
CA THR A 217 -5.86 -4.77 17.08
C THR A 217 -5.02 -4.39 18.29
N MET A 218 -3.72 -4.60 18.17
CA MET A 218 -2.72 -4.01 19.04
C MET A 218 -1.66 -3.35 18.16
N ALA A 219 -1.10 -2.22 18.60
CA ALA A 219 -0.04 -1.55 17.87
C ALA A 219 1.31 -1.82 18.51
N ILE A 220 2.33 -2.15 17.72
CA ILE A 220 3.66 -2.55 18.20
C ILE A 220 4.75 -1.93 17.33
N GLU A 221 5.83 -1.46 17.95
CA GLU A 221 7.03 -1.02 17.23
C GLU A 221 7.84 -2.23 16.72
N ALA A 222 8.50 -2.08 15.57
CA ALA A 222 9.31 -3.13 14.95
C ALA A 222 10.29 -3.83 15.93
N LYS A 223 10.96 -3.05 16.79
CA LYS A 223 11.91 -3.54 17.79
C LYS A 223 11.31 -4.54 18.79
N ASN A 224 9.99 -4.49 18.99
CA ASN A 224 9.26 -5.36 19.91
C ASN A 224 8.62 -6.57 19.19
N VAL A 225 8.57 -6.59 17.86
CA VAL A 225 8.02 -7.71 17.08
C VAL A 225 8.69 -9.05 17.42
N PRO A 226 10.03 -9.17 17.54
CA PRO A 226 10.66 -10.46 17.86
C PRO A 226 10.19 -11.06 19.19
N LYS A 227 9.85 -10.21 20.18
CA LYS A 227 9.38 -10.65 21.51
C LYS A 227 7.96 -11.21 21.50
N MET A 228 7.18 -10.91 20.45
CA MET A 228 5.79 -11.33 20.30
C MET A 228 5.65 -12.56 19.40
N LEU A 229 6.70 -12.93 18.67
CA LEU A 229 6.67 -14.07 17.76
C LEU A 229 6.44 -15.38 18.52
N VAL A 230 5.36 -16.07 18.19
CA VAL A 230 5.12 -17.44 18.69
C VAL A 230 6.25 -18.37 18.23
N ASN A 231 6.66 -19.34 19.04
CA ASN A 231 7.88 -20.15 18.85
C ASN A 231 8.01 -20.82 17.47
N GLU A 232 6.90 -21.16 16.86
CA GLU A 232 6.83 -21.85 15.57
C GLU A 232 6.97 -20.89 14.38
N ALA A 233 6.88 -19.57 14.60
CA ALA A 233 7.00 -18.57 13.55
C ALA A 233 8.46 -18.39 13.11
N LYS A 234 8.71 -18.51 11.79
CA LYS A 234 10.00 -18.16 11.15
C LYS A 234 10.20 -16.65 11.01
N GLY A 235 9.14 -15.88 11.16
CA GLY A 235 9.16 -14.42 11.05
C GLY A 235 7.76 -13.86 10.89
N VAL A 236 7.67 -12.72 10.21
CA VAL A 236 6.40 -12.03 9.95
C VAL A 236 6.05 -12.02 8.47
N VAL A 237 4.76 -11.89 8.20
CA VAL A 237 4.23 -11.58 6.87
C VAL A 237 3.48 -10.25 6.94
N ILE A 238 3.98 -9.27 6.19
CA ILE A 238 3.38 -7.94 6.07
C ILE A 238 2.26 -8.00 5.04
N ASN A 239 1.08 -7.53 5.43
CA ASN A 239 -0.09 -7.35 4.55
C ASN A 239 -0.39 -8.60 3.70
N PRO A 240 -0.73 -9.75 4.33
CA PRO A 240 -0.82 -11.06 3.67
C PRO A 240 -1.85 -11.14 2.53
N TYR A 241 -2.83 -10.24 2.50
CA TYR A 241 -3.84 -10.16 1.43
C TYR A 241 -3.55 -9.09 0.38
N GLY A 242 -2.48 -8.31 0.57
CA GLY A 242 -1.92 -7.35 -0.39
C GLY A 242 -0.52 -7.79 -0.84
N VAL A 243 0.50 -6.99 -0.52
CA VAL A 243 1.90 -7.26 -0.90
C VAL A 243 2.38 -8.65 -0.46
N ASN A 244 1.91 -9.17 0.68
CA ASN A 244 2.28 -10.49 1.21
C ASN A 244 3.82 -10.65 1.25
N LEU A 245 4.48 -9.71 1.92
CA LEU A 245 5.93 -9.65 2.04
C LEU A 245 6.37 -10.42 3.28
N GLN A 246 7.25 -11.40 3.09
CA GLN A 246 7.78 -12.23 4.18
C GLN A 246 9.12 -11.67 4.64
N ILE A 247 9.23 -11.42 5.95
CA ILE A 247 10.49 -11.02 6.60
C ILE A 247 10.83 -12.11 7.62
N PRO A 248 11.86 -12.92 7.35
CA PRO A 248 12.43 -13.82 8.35
C PRO A 248 12.95 -13.01 9.53
N ILE A 249 12.68 -13.46 10.76
CA ILE A 249 13.15 -12.78 11.97
C ILE A 249 14.01 -13.74 12.77
N VAL A 250 15.26 -13.34 13.00
CA VAL A 250 16.16 -14.02 13.92
C VAL A 250 15.82 -13.55 15.33
N ARG A 251 15.55 -14.49 16.23
CA ARG A 251 15.30 -14.19 17.64
C ARG A 251 16.63 -13.87 18.32
N PRO A 252 16.69 -12.86 19.22
CA PRO A 252 17.84 -12.74 20.11
C PRO A 252 17.93 -14.00 20.97
N GLU A 253 19.13 -14.55 21.13
CA GLU A 253 19.36 -15.63 22.10
C GLU A 253 18.99 -15.12 23.50
N GLU A 254 18.12 -15.84 24.22
CA GLU A 254 17.88 -15.53 25.62
C GLU A 254 19.20 -15.70 26.39
N PRO A 255 19.65 -14.70 27.15
CA PRO A 255 20.82 -14.88 27.99
C PRO A 255 20.52 -16.03 28.95
N GLN A 256 21.29 -17.12 28.83
CA GLN A 256 21.20 -18.26 29.73
C GLN A 256 21.30 -17.73 31.16
N GLU A 257 20.22 -17.86 31.94
CA GLU A 257 20.28 -17.65 33.37
C GLU A 257 21.37 -18.59 33.91
N LYS A 258 22.48 -17.99 34.35
CA LYS A 258 23.51 -18.71 35.08
C LYS A 258 22.86 -19.22 36.36
N LYS A 259 22.53 -20.52 36.36
CA LYS A 259 22.21 -21.28 37.57
C LYS A 259 23.35 -21.23 38.57
#